data_AF-A0A954U5A8-F1
#
_entry.id   AF-A0A954U5A8-F1
#
_cell.length_a   1.000
_cell.length_b   1.000
_cell.length_c   1.000
_cell.angle_alpha   90.00
_cell.angle_beta   90.00
_cell.angle_gamma   90.00
#
_symmetry.space_group_name_H-M   'P 1'
#
loop_
_entity.id
_entity.type
_entity.pdbx_description
1 polymer ?
#
loop_
_entity_poly.entity_id
_entity_poly.type
_entity_poly.pdbx_seq_one_letter_code
_entity_poly.pdbx_strand_id
1 'polypeptide(L)'
;MPTARVTKKAFLEDRQGVKFVDVVNDPEQPFDCVLAFFNDEDRQRRMEESELHHDRAPLAGVVRELESLTEIDQFLAGMHSRRSTRLRQAIGVLVRMIMERRGWQKTGKKGSLGVRSTRTEGTPIHNSGGLAFWFVRAERYERLEGMPFLTVNERQRRYDSAPQHSGNGTRIARERIKR
;
A
#
# COMPACT_ATOMS: atom_id res chain seq x y z
N MET A 1 16.62 4.85 11.78
CA MET A 1 15.58 4.43 12.75
C MET A 1 15.64 2.91 12.83
N PRO A 2 15.76 2.31 14.03
CA PRO A 2 15.93 0.86 14.16
C PRO A 2 14.75 0.09 13.54
N THR A 3 15.02 -1.10 13.01
CA THR A 3 14.00 -2.01 12.45
C THR A 3 12.93 -2.33 13.49
N ALA A 4 11.66 -2.14 13.13
CA ALA A 4 10.54 -2.59 13.94
C ALA A 4 10.37 -4.09 13.77
N ARG A 5 11.10 -4.87 14.56
CA ARG A 5 11.10 -6.34 14.46
C ARG A 5 9.83 -6.93 15.09
N VAL A 6 9.04 -7.66 14.31
CA VAL A 6 7.83 -8.37 14.75
C VAL A 6 8.09 -9.88 14.73
N THR A 7 7.82 -10.57 15.84
CA THR A 7 7.89 -12.04 15.94
C THR A 7 6.49 -12.65 15.82
N LYS A 8 6.39 -13.96 15.55
CA LYS A 8 5.10 -14.69 15.63
C LYS A 8 4.41 -14.47 16.97
N LYS A 9 5.15 -14.57 18.07
CA LYS A 9 4.65 -14.32 19.43
C LYS A 9 4.06 -12.92 19.55
N ALA A 10 4.82 -11.88 19.17
CA ALA A 10 4.36 -10.50 19.25
C ALA A 10 3.15 -10.24 18.34
N PHE A 11 3.08 -10.91 17.18
CA PHE A 11 1.92 -10.84 16.29
C PHE A 11 0.67 -11.48 16.92
N LEU A 12 0.82 -12.62 17.60
CA LEU A 12 -0.29 -13.29 18.26
C LEU A 12 -0.73 -12.61 19.58
N GLU A 13 0.15 -11.84 20.22
CA GLU A 13 -0.18 -10.98 21.37
C GLU A 13 -0.92 -9.70 20.95
N ASP A 14 -0.89 -9.34 19.67
CA ASP A 14 -1.59 -8.18 19.15
C ASP A 14 -3.11 -8.42 19.07
N ARG A 15 -3.91 -7.42 19.47
CA ARG A 15 -5.38 -7.48 19.50
C ARG A 15 -6.02 -7.85 18.15
N GLN A 16 -5.39 -7.48 17.03
CA GLN A 16 -5.86 -7.86 15.69
C GLN A 16 -5.16 -9.12 15.20
N GLY A 17 -3.86 -9.29 15.48
CA GLY A 17 -3.07 -10.43 15.05
C GLY A 17 -3.52 -11.77 15.64
N VAL A 18 -4.01 -11.78 16.89
CA VAL A 18 -4.58 -12.97 17.56
C VAL A 18 -5.74 -13.61 16.76
N LYS A 19 -6.40 -12.85 15.87
CA LYS A 19 -7.49 -13.36 15.03
C LYS A 19 -7.02 -14.22 13.86
N PHE A 20 -5.71 -14.30 13.63
CA PHE A 20 -5.08 -15.00 12.51
C PHE A 20 -4.19 -16.17 12.97
N VAL A 21 -4.50 -16.78 14.12
CA VAL A 21 -3.81 -17.98 14.63
C VAL A 21 -3.74 -19.08 13.57
N ASP A 22 -4.80 -19.28 12.80
CA ASP A 22 -4.86 -20.23 11.68
C ASP A 22 -3.93 -19.87 10.51
N VAL A 23 -3.48 -18.62 10.38
CA VAL A 23 -2.43 -18.21 9.42
C VAL A 23 -1.04 -18.47 10.00
N VAL A 24 -0.85 -18.18 11.28
CA VAL A 24 0.46 -18.27 11.94
C VAL A 24 0.87 -19.72 12.23
N ASN A 25 -0.10 -20.57 12.59
CA ASN A 25 0.14 -21.94 13.03
C ASN A 25 -0.04 -22.99 11.93
N ASP A 26 -0.53 -22.61 10.75
CA ASP A 26 -0.67 -23.50 9.60
C ASP A 26 0.67 -23.58 8.84
N PRO A 27 1.36 -24.74 8.84
CA PRO A 27 2.67 -24.89 8.21
C PRO A 27 2.63 -24.76 6.68
N GLU A 28 1.46 -24.89 6.07
CA GLU A 28 1.30 -24.67 4.63
C GLU A 28 1.13 -23.18 4.28
N GLN A 29 0.94 -22.29 5.25
CA GLN A 29 0.89 -20.86 4.98
C GLN A 29 2.29 -20.24 5.03
N PRO A 30 2.63 -19.37 4.06
CA PRO A 30 3.95 -18.76 3.97
C PRO A 30 4.14 -17.61 4.98
N PHE A 31 3.58 -17.70 6.19
CA PHE A 31 3.62 -16.61 7.16
C PHE A 31 5.03 -16.33 7.69
N ASP A 32 5.88 -17.35 7.80
CA ASP A 32 7.30 -17.16 8.12
C ASP A 32 8.04 -16.36 7.03
N CYS A 33 7.75 -16.64 5.76
CA CYS A 33 8.28 -15.89 4.62
C CYS A 33 7.82 -14.42 4.68
N VAL A 34 6.54 -14.19 4.96
CA VAL A 34 6.00 -12.84 5.19
C VAL A 34 6.71 -12.13 6.34
N LEU A 35 6.88 -12.77 7.49
CA LEU A 35 7.57 -12.17 8.64
C LEU A 35 9.02 -11.85 8.32
N ALA A 36 9.75 -12.75 7.66
CA ALA A 36 11.12 -12.52 7.25
C ALA A 36 11.22 -11.33 6.28
N PHE A 37 10.33 -11.28 5.28
CA PHE A 37 10.26 -10.19 4.31
C PHE A 37 10.08 -8.82 5.00
N PHE A 38 9.11 -8.70 5.91
CA PHE A 38 8.81 -7.41 6.54
C PHE A 38 9.75 -7.02 7.69
N ASN A 39 10.55 -7.96 8.22
CA ASN A 39 11.58 -7.70 9.24
C ASN A 39 12.93 -7.24 8.64
N ASP A 40 12.85 -6.45 7.57
CA ASP A 40 14.00 -5.90 6.84
C ASP A 40 13.96 -4.38 6.89
N GLU A 41 15.09 -3.76 7.25
CA GLU A 41 15.15 -2.30 7.46
C GLU A 41 14.88 -1.51 6.17
N ASP A 42 15.43 -1.96 5.04
CA ASP A 42 15.33 -1.27 3.77
C ASP A 42 13.89 -1.32 3.22
N ARG A 43 13.22 -2.45 3.39
CA ARG A 43 11.79 -2.58 3.07
C ARG A 43 10.92 -1.71 3.98
N GLN A 44 11.19 -1.68 5.28
CA GLN A 44 10.47 -0.81 6.21
C GLN A 44 10.68 0.68 5.87
N ARG A 45 11.89 1.08 5.48
CA ARG A 45 12.16 2.44 4.99
C ARG A 45 11.37 2.77 3.73
N ARG A 46 11.36 1.89 2.73
CA ARG A 46 10.55 2.09 1.50
C ARG A 46 9.05 2.15 1.76
N MET A 47 8.56 1.44 2.77
CA MET A 47 7.17 1.55 3.21
C MET A 47 6.85 2.96 3.71
N GLU A 48 7.73 3.58 4.51
CA GLU A 48 7.56 4.97 4.95
C GLU A 48 7.70 5.97 3.80
N GLU A 49 8.70 5.78 2.93
CA GLU A 49 8.93 6.62 1.75
C GLU A 49 7.73 6.62 0.81
N SER A 50 7.00 5.50 0.72
CA SER A 50 5.77 5.42 -0.07
C SER A 50 4.71 6.42 0.41
N GLU A 51 4.56 6.60 1.73
CA GLU A 51 3.65 7.62 2.27
C GLU A 51 4.22 9.03 2.12
N LEU A 52 5.52 9.22 2.42
CA LEU A 52 6.17 10.54 2.42
C LEU A 52 6.32 11.15 1.03
N HIS A 53 6.71 10.36 0.03
CA HIS A 53 7.18 10.84 -1.26
C HIS A 53 6.27 10.46 -2.43
N HIS A 54 5.42 9.44 -2.25
CA HIS A 54 4.58 8.94 -3.33
C HIS A 54 3.09 9.10 -3.08
N ASP A 55 2.68 9.59 -1.89
CA ASP A 55 1.28 9.71 -1.48
C ASP A 55 0.53 8.37 -1.66
N ARG A 56 1.21 7.27 -1.31
CA ARG A 56 0.73 5.89 -1.46
C ARG A 56 0.85 5.12 -0.15
N ALA A 57 -0.08 4.18 0.03
CA ALA A 57 -0.11 3.29 1.20
C ALA A 57 1.25 2.58 1.39
N PRO A 58 1.68 2.25 2.63
CA PRO A 58 3.03 1.76 2.87
C PRO A 58 3.34 0.47 2.11
N LEU A 59 2.35 -0.42 2.00
CA LEU A 59 2.48 -1.66 1.25
C LEU A 59 2.89 -1.40 -0.22
N ALA A 60 2.51 -0.27 -0.82
CA ALA A 60 2.87 0.07 -2.20
C ALA A 60 4.38 0.16 -2.42
N GLY A 61 5.16 0.53 -1.41
CA GLY A 61 6.63 0.62 -1.50
C GLY A 61 7.33 -0.74 -1.64
N VAL A 62 6.64 -1.83 -1.33
CA VAL A 62 7.24 -3.18 -1.26
C VAL A 62 6.41 -4.28 -1.94
N VAL A 63 5.16 -3.99 -2.37
CA VAL A 63 4.22 -5.01 -2.84
C VAL A 63 4.69 -5.80 -4.05
N ARG A 64 5.40 -5.17 -5.00
CA ARG A 64 5.92 -5.86 -6.19
C ARG A 64 6.99 -6.89 -5.82
N GLU A 65 7.82 -6.58 -4.84
CA GLU A 65 8.85 -7.48 -4.35
C GLU A 65 8.22 -8.61 -3.52
N LEU A 66 7.23 -8.28 -2.68
CA LEU A 66 6.47 -9.29 -1.92
C LEU A 66 5.80 -10.31 -2.85
N GLU A 67 5.14 -9.84 -3.90
CA GLU A 67 4.47 -10.68 -4.89
C GLU A 67 5.45 -11.42 -5.81
N SER A 68 6.73 -11.06 -5.82
CA SER A 68 7.75 -11.80 -6.57
C SER A 68 8.31 -13.01 -5.82
N LEU A 69 8.03 -13.13 -4.52
CA LEU A 69 8.42 -14.30 -3.74
C LEU A 69 7.57 -15.49 -4.18
N THR A 70 8.24 -16.57 -4.61
CA THR A 70 7.58 -17.75 -5.18
C THR A 70 6.54 -18.36 -4.24
N GLU A 71 6.84 -18.43 -2.94
CA GLU A 71 5.94 -18.98 -1.92
C GLU A 71 4.68 -18.12 -1.75
N ILE A 72 4.81 -16.79 -1.89
CA ILE A 72 3.69 -15.86 -1.78
C ILE A 72 2.84 -15.92 -3.05
N ASP A 73 3.47 -15.85 -4.23
CA ASP A 73 2.77 -15.84 -5.50
C ASP A 73 1.97 -17.13 -5.71
N GLN A 74 2.61 -18.29 -5.53
CA GLN A 74 1.95 -19.58 -5.68
C GLN A 74 0.78 -19.76 -4.70
N PHE A 75 0.97 -19.35 -3.43
CA PHE A 75 -0.08 -19.45 -2.43
C PHE A 75 -1.28 -18.53 -2.76
N LEU A 76 -1.03 -17.32 -3.23
CA LEU A 76 -2.08 -16.37 -3.60
C LEU A 76 -2.78 -16.74 -4.91
N ALA A 77 -2.07 -17.39 -5.84
CA ALA A 77 -2.60 -17.93 -7.08
C ALA A 77 -3.50 -19.16 -6.88
N GLY A 78 -3.30 -19.91 -5.79
CA GLY A 78 -4.09 -21.11 -5.49
C GLY A 78 -5.59 -20.84 -5.33
N MET A 79 -6.42 -21.85 -5.62
CA MET A 79 -7.89 -21.75 -5.58
C MET A 79 -8.51 -21.68 -4.17
N HIS A 80 -7.71 -21.43 -3.12
CA HIS A 80 -8.18 -21.33 -1.74
C HIS A 80 -8.51 -19.88 -1.35
N SER A 81 -9.55 -19.31 -1.98
CA SER A 81 -9.95 -17.90 -1.82
C SER A 81 -10.03 -17.42 -0.36
N ARG A 82 -10.47 -18.27 0.57
CA ARG A 82 -10.50 -17.98 2.01
C ARG A 82 -9.09 -17.88 2.60
N ARG A 83 -8.21 -18.85 2.37
CA ARG A 83 -6.84 -18.86 2.91
C ARG A 83 -6.04 -17.67 2.37
N SER A 84 -6.09 -17.41 1.06
CA SER A 84 -5.43 -16.27 0.43
C SER A 84 -5.97 -14.93 0.95
N THR A 85 -7.27 -14.84 1.25
CA THR A 85 -7.85 -13.63 1.88
C THR A 85 -7.35 -13.44 3.31
N ARG A 86 -7.26 -14.51 4.10
CA ARG A 86 -6.77 -14.44 5.49
C ARG A 86 -5.30 -14.07 5.55
N LEU A 87 -4.46 -14.63 4.68
CA LEU A 87 -3.05 -14.23 4.57
C LEU A 87 -2.91 -12.74 4.23
N ARG A 88 -3.64 -12.23 3.22
CA ARG A 88 -3.61 -10.81 2.85
C ARG A 88 -4.04 -9.90 4.00
N GLN A 89 -5.02 -10.33 4.80
CA GLN A 89 -5.46 -9.59 6.00
C GLN A 89 -4.38 -9.61 7.10
N ALA A 90 -3.75 -10.76 7.34
CA ALA A 90 -2.65 -10.89 8.30
C ALA A 90 -1.46 -10.01 7.91
N ILE A 91 -1.12 -9.93 6.62
CA ILE A 91 -0.13 -8.99 6.07
C ILE A 91 -0.52 -7.54 6.39
N GLY A 92 -1.79 -7.18 6.23
CA GLY A 92 -2.29 -5.86 6.60
C GLY A 92 -2.10 -5.54 8.09
N VAL A 93 -2.32 -6.51 8.97
CA VAL A 93 -2.06 -6.37 10.42
C VAL A 93 -0.56 -6.23 10.71
N LEU A 94 0.28 -7.01 10.03
CA LEU A 94 1.73 -6.94 10.21
C LEU A 94 2.27 -5.57 9.79
N VAL A 95 1.86 -5.08 8.61
CA VAL A 95 2.18 -3.73 8.13
C VAL A 95 1.76 -2.70 9.16
N ARG A 96 0.55 -2.80 9.72
CA ARG A 96 0.10 -1.89 10.79
C ARG A 96 1.03 -1.92 11.99
N MET A 97 1.35 -3.09 12.52
CA MET A 97 2.23 -3.22 13.69
C MET A 97 3.60 -2.59 13.44
N ILE A 98 4.15 -2.77 12.25
CA ILE A 98 5.44 -2.18 11.85
C ILE A 98 5.33 -0.66 11.77
N MET A 99 4.34 -0.14 11.05
CA MET A 99 4.16 1.31 10.89
C MET A 99 3.93 1.99 12.25
N GLU A 100 3.09 1.43 13.12
CA GLU A 100 2.83 1.97 14.46
C GLU A 100 4.10 1.99 15.33
N ARG A 101 4.90 0.93 15.31
CA ARG A 101 6.20 0.88 16.01
C ARG A 101 7.22 1.89 15.46
N ARG A 102 7.01 2.37 14.23
CA ARG A 102 7.86 3.37 13.57
C ARG A 102 7.31 4.79 13.68
N GLY A 103 6.32 5.01 14.55
CA GLY A 103 5.79 6.34 14.84
C GLY A 103 4.71 6.82 13.86
N TRP A 104 4.00 5.89 13.22
CA TRP A 104 2.90 6.18 12.31
C TRP A 104 1.56 5.75 12.89
N GLN A 105 0.48 6.39 12.44
CA GLN A 105 -0.88 5.99 12.80
C GLN A 105 -1.77 5.84 11.56
N LYS A 106 -2.76 4.97 11.67
CA LYS A 106 -3.74 4.76 10.60
C LYS A 106 -4.63 5.97 10.45
N THR A 107 -4.91 6.34 9.19
CA THR A 107 -5.86 7.40 8.84
C THR A 107 -7.31 6.91 8.78
N GLY A 108 -7.54 5.60 8.80
CA GLY A 108 -8.85 4.98 8.54
C GLY A 108 -9.23 4.93 7.06
N LYS A 109 -8.35 5.42 6.17
CA LYS A 109 -8.55 5.47 4.73
C LYS A 109 -7.69 4.41 4.04
N LYS A 110 -8.18 3.90 2.91
CA LYS A 110 -7.45 2.94 2.09
C LYS A 110 -7.01 3.55 0.76
N GLY A 111 -5.75 3.42 0.40
CA GLY A 111 -5.20 3.77 -0.91
C GLY A 111 -5.36 2.62 -1.92
N SER A 112 -5.55 2.96 -3.20
CA SER A 112 -5.54 1.94 -4.26
C SER A 112 -4.12 1.45 -4.52
N LEU A 113 -3.99 0.14 -4.79
CA LEU A 113 -2.74 -0.47 -5.23
C LEU A 113 -2.77 -0.91 -6.69
N GLY A 114 -3.92 -0.81 -7.34
CA GLY A 114 -4.07 -1.09 -8.76
C GLY A 114 -5.46 -0.80 -9.29
N VAL A 115 -5.72 -1.24 -10.51
CA VAL A 115 -7.03 -1.21 -11.14
C VAL A 115 -7.65 -2.59 -10.92
N ARG A 116 -8.83 -2.64 -10.30
CA ARG A 116 -9.53 -3.91 -10.05
C ARG A 116 -9.86 -4.60 -11.37
N SER A 117 -9.59 -5.90 -11.45
CA SER A 117 -10.09 -6.69 -12.56
C SER A 117 -11.61 -6.87 -12.47
N THR A 118 -12.25 -7.10 -13.62
CA THR A 118 -13.64 -7.53 -13.65
C THR A 118 -13.76 -8.86 -12.92
N ARG A 119 -14.72 -8.97 -12.02
CA ARG A 119 -14.88 -10.18 -11.20
C ARG A 119 -15.40 -11.32 -12.05
N THR A 120 -14.58 -12.35 -12.22
CA THR A 120 -14.98 -13.62 -12.84
C THR A 120 -15.23 -14.66 -11.74
N GLU A 121 -16.34 -15.38 -11.85
CA GLU A 121 -16.66 -16.45 -10.91
C GLU A 121 -15.56 -17.54 -10.91
N GLY A 122 -15.25 -18.09 -9.74
CA GLY A 122 -14.18 -19.09 -9.58
C GLY A 122 -12.75 -18.55 -9.58
N THR A 123 -12.51 -17.26 -9.85
CA THR A 123 -11.15 -16.68 -9.84
C THR A 123 -10.86 -15.86 -8.57
N PRO A 124 -9.62 -15.89 -8.03
CA PRO A 124 -9.24 -15.02 -6.93
C PRO A 124 -9.34 -13.53 -7.30
N ILE A 125 -9.72 -12.70 -6.33
CA ILE A 125 -9.78 -11.23 -6.50
C ILE A 125 -8.36 -10.68 -6.69
N HIS A 126 -8.12 -10.05 -7.84
CA HIS A 126 -6.85 -9.45 -8.25
C HIS A 126 -7.08 -8.09 -8.95
N ASN A 127 -5.98 -7.41 -9.29
CA ASN A 127 -5.97 -6.22 -10.13
C ASN A 127 -5.56 -6.59 -11.56
N SER A 128 -6.13 -5.92 -12.56
CA SER A 128 -5.75 -6.06 -13.98
C SER A 128 -4.61 -5.14 -14.41
N GLY A 129 -4.16 -4.25 -13.51
CA GLY A 129 -3.05 -3.34 -13.76
C GLY A 129 -2.71 -2.51 -12.54
N GLY A 130 -1.65 -1.71 -12.62
CA GLY A 130 -1.16 -0.90 -11.51
C GLY A 130 0.04 -1.54 -10.80
N LEU A 131 0.16 -1.33 -9.48
CA LEU A 131 1.35 -1.73 -8.72
C LEU A 131 1.33 -3.17 -8.24
N ALA A 132 0.17 -3.65 -7.82
CA ALA A 132 0.01 -4.96 -7.20
C ALA A 132 -0.96 -5.80 -7.99
N PHE A 133 -0.74 -7.11 -8.04
CA PHE A 133 -1.67 -8.06 -8.65
C PHE A 133 -2.69 -8.58 -7.62
N TRP A 134 -2.23 -9.04 -6.46
CA TRP A 134 -3.06 -9.70 -5.45
C TRP A 134 -3.65 -8.73 -4.42
N PHE A 135 -3.01 -7.57 -4.20
CA PHE A 135 -3.48 -6.58 -3.23
C PHE A 135 -4.22 -5.44 -3.91
N VAL A 136 -5.51 -5.30 -3.61
CA VAL A 136 -6.33 -4.28 -4.27
C VAL A 136 -6.20 -2.89 -3.63
N ARG A 137 -6.21 -2.85 -2.30
CA ARG A 137 -6.07 -1.63 -1.50
C ARG A 137 -5.31 -1.91 -0.22
N ALA A 138 -4.64 -0.90 0.31
CA ALA A 138 -3.97 -0.95 1.61
C ALA A 138 -4.29 0.29 2.44
N GLU A 139 -4.14 0.17 3.76
CA GLU A 139 -4.37 1.25 4.72
C GLU A 139 -3.38 2.40 4.51
N ARG A 140 -3.84 3.64 4.67
CA ARG A 140 -3.02 4.86 4.63
C ARG A 140 -2.63 5.30 6.03
N TYR A 141 -1.44 5.84 6.17
CA TYR A 141 -0.86 6.26 7.43
C TYR A 141 -0.39 7.71 7.41
N GLU A 142 -0.32 8.30 8.59
CA GLU A 142 0.27 9.60 8.84
C GLU A 142 1.26 9.51 10.00
N ARG A 143 2.29 10.36 10.00
CA ARG A 143 3.28 10.41 11.09
C ARG A 143 2.66 11.05 12.32
N LEU A 144 2.94 10.49 13.49
CA LEU A 144 2.56 11.06 14.78
C LEU A 144 3.17 12.45 15.01
N GLU A 145 4.38 12.68 14.48
CA GLU A 145 5.09 13.97 14.54
C GLU A 145 4.58 14.99 13.51
N GLY A 146 3.59 14.61 12.70
CA GLY A 146 3.09 15.41 11.58
C GLY A 146 3.79 15.11 10.26
N MET A 147 3.08 15.40 9.16
CA MET A 147 3.59 15.21 7.81
C MET A 147 4.43 16.42 7.38
N PRO A 148 5.67 16.24 6.88
CA PRO A 148 6.52 17.36 6.46
C PRO A 148 6.06 18.01 5.15
N PHE A 149 5.22 17.34 4.38
CA PHE A 149 4.73 17.80 3.08
C PHE A 149 3.21 17.67 3.01
N LEU A 150 2.58 18.57 2.25
CA LEU A 150 1.17 18.44 1.88
C LEU A 150 0.98 17.29 0.88
N THR A 151 -0.12 16.57 1.01
CA THR A 151 -0.54 15.58 0.02
C THR A 151 -0.81 16.23 -1.33
N VAL A 152 -0.75 15.45 -2.41
CA VAL A 152 -1.03 15.98 -3.76
C VAL A 152 -2.46 16.52 -3.84
N ASN A 153 -3.40 15.84 -3.19
CA ASN A 153 -4.80 16.28 -3.12
C ASN A 153 -4.97 17.63 -2.39
N GLU A 154 -4.24 17.86 -1.30
CA GLU A 154 -4.28 19.15 -0.60
C GLU A 154 -3.69 20.27 -1.45
N ARG A 155 -2.58 19.99 -2.15
CA ARG A 155 -1.99 20.94 -3.09
C ARG A 155 -2.95 21.26 -4.24
N GLN A 156 -3.64 20.25 -4.76
CA GLN A 156 -4.65 20.43 -5.81
C GLN A 156 -5.83 21.29 -5.31
N ARG A 157 -6.41 20.98 -4.15
CA ARG A 157 -7.50 21.81 -3.58
C ARG A 157 -7.07 23.25 -3.37
N ARG A 158 -5.83 23.47 -2.92
CA ARG A 158 -5.27 24.81 -2.77
C ARG A 158 -5.12 25.53 -4.11
N TYR A 159 -4.73 24.82 -5.17
CA TYR A 159 -4.67 25.35 -6.53
C TYR A 159 -6.07 25.72 -7.05
N ASP A 160 -7.04 24.81 -6.92
CA ASP A 160 -8.42 25.01 -7.41
C ASP A 160 -9.14 26.15 -6.66
N SER A 161 -8.76 26.41 -5.41
CA SER A 161 -9.33 27.49 -4.58
C SER A 161 -8.63 28.84 -4.76
N ALA A 162 -7.51 28.90 -5.49
CA ALA A 162 -6.79 30.15 -5.72
C ALA A 162 -7.51 30.99 -6.80
N PRO A 163 -7.61 32.33 -6.63
CA PRO A 163 -8.22 33.18 -7.65
C PRO A 163 -7.42 33.08 -8.95
N GLN A 164 -8.07 32.54 -9.99
CA GLN A 164 -7.51 32.50 -11.33
C GLN A 164 -7.27 33.95 -11.78
N HIS A 165 -6.01 34.35 -11.90
CA HIS A 165 -5.69 35.58 -12.60
C HIS A 165 -6.08 35.37 -14.06
N SER A 166 -7.19 36.00 -14.47
CA SER A 166 -7.61 36.11 -15.86
C SER A 166 -6.55 36.91 -16.62
N GLY A 167 -5.48 36.23 -17.01
CA GLY A 167 -4.53 36.75 -17.98
C GLY A 167 -5.26 36.96 -19.29
N ASN A 168 -5.56 38.22 -19.61
CA ASN A 168 -5.95 38.68 -20.94
C ASN A 168 -4.85 38.27 -21.94
N GLY A 169 -4.95 37.06 -22.47
CA GLY A 169 -4.12 36.58 -23.56
C GLY A 169 -4.63 37.15 -24.87
N THR A 170 -4.12 38.33 -25.23
CA THR A 170 -4.26 38.90 -26.57
C THR A 170 -3.83 37.85 -27.60
N ARG A 171 -4.80 37.31 -28.35
CA ARG A 171 -4.53 36.47 -29.53
C ARG A 171 -3.81 37.33 -30.56
N ILE A 172 -2.49 37.24 -30.62
CA ILE A 172 -1.72 37.77 -31.75
C ILE A 172 -2.09 36.89 -32.96
N ALA A 173 -2.92 37.45 -33.84
CA ALA A 173 -3.26 36.87 -35.12
C ALA A 173 -1.99 36.72 -35.96
N ARG A 174 -1.66 35.49 -36.36
CA ARG A 174 -0.61 35.22 -37.35
C ARG A 174 -1.11 35.67 -38.72
N GLU A 175 -0.61 36.81 -39.20
CA GLU A 175 -0.78 37.21 -40.60
C GLU A 175 -0.13 36.17 -41.53
N ARG A 176 -0.96 35.61 -42.41
CA ARG A 176 -0.53 34.78 -43.55
C ARG A 176 0.13 35.70 -44.58
N ILE A 177 1.45 35.62 -44.70
CA ILE A 177 2.16 36.09 -45.90
C ILE A 177 1.78 35.16 -47.05
N LYS A 178 0.98 35.66 -48.00
CA LYS A 178 0.80 35.05 -49.32
C LYS A 178 2.00 35.43 -50.20
N ARG A 179 2.65 34.44 -50.79
CA ARG A 179 3.48 34.60 -51.99
C ARG A 179 2.58 34.49 -53.22
#